data_AF-A0A9R0WG14-F1
#
_entry.id   AF-A0A9R0WG14-F1
#
_cell.length_a   1.000
_cell.length_b   1.000
_cell.length_c   1.000
_cell.angle_alpha   90.00
_cell.angle_beta   90.00
_cell.angle_gamma   90.00
#
_symmetry.space_group_name_H-M   'P 1'
#
loop_
_entity.id
_entity.type
_entity.pdbx_description
1 polymer ?
#
loop_
_entity_poly.entity_id
_entity_poly.type
_entity_poly.pdbx_seq_one_letter_code
_entity_poly.pdbx_strand_id
1 'polypeptide(L)'
;MDRDLFRTVKQGTRNQARLLYHRLVCRLPHLLAVTLLLVVAPRLVSTLSLAALWSEARANAAVLLAACAGCAAAAYAYAMSRPRPVYLVDLAGYKPGPAHEATRAQAIRQFGLAGGFDDESMSFQKRMMERSGLGEATHFPASLMSIPVDMCLQTARDESEAVVFGVVDELLAKTGVRAEDIGVVIANSSLYSPTPSFVSLIVNRYRLRHDVVSHNLSGMGCSAGIIAIDLAKHLLQVSMHTSTSVTLLT
;
A
#
# COMPACT_ATOMS: atom_id res chain seq x y z
N MET A 1 -13.64 28.79 11.92
CA MET A 1 -13.50 27.33 12.10
C MET A 1 -14.59 26.54 11.36
N ASP A 2 -15.86 26.95 11.39
CA ASP A 2 -16.96 26.22 10.72
C ASP A 2 -16.88 26.15 9.18
N ARG A 3 -16.32 27.18 8.54
CA ARG A 3 -16.35 27.31 7.07
C ARG A 3 -15.46 26.30 6.36
N ASP A 4 -14.33 25.95 6.99
CA ASP A 4 -13.41 24.91 6.48
C ASP A 4 -13.94 23.52 6.78
N LEU A 5 -14.55 23.31 7.96
CA LEU A 5 -15.22 22.05 8.30
C LEU A 5 -16.35 21.73 7.31
N PHE A 6 -17.17 22.73 6.96
CA PHE A 6 -18.25 22.57 6.00
C PHE A 6 -17.76 22.27 4.58
N ARG A 7 -16.63 22.86 4.17
CA ARG A 7 -15.96 22.55 2.89
C ARG A 7 -15.45 21.10 2.89
N THR A 8 -14.81 20.65 3.95
CA THR A 8 -14.28 19.29 4.09
C THR A 8 -15.40 18.25 4.07
N VAL A 9 -16.51 18.48 4.78
CA VAL A 9 -17.68 17.57 4.78
C VAL A 9 -18.35 17.52 3.41
N LYS A 10 -18.50 18.67 2.74
CA LYS A 10 -19.06 18.73 1.37
C LYS A 10 -18.16 18.06 0.33
N GLN A 11 -16.85 18.16 0.50
CA GLN A 11 -15.87 17.48 -0.36
C GLN A 11 -15.90 15.97 -0.12
N GLY A 12 -15.96 15.53 1.14
CA GLY A 12 -16.07 14.12 1.53
C GLY A 12 -17.32 13.44 0.98
N THR A 13 -18.49 14.07 1.12
CA THR A 13 -19.77 13.56 0.59
C THR A 13 -19.78 13.48 -0.94
N ARG A 14 -19.20 14.48 -1.64
CA ARG A 14 -19.07 14.45 -3.11
C ARG A 14 -18.14 13.34 -3.59
N ASN A 15 -17.05 13.08 -2.86
CA ASN A 15 -16.13 11.99 -3.15
C ASN A 15 -16.78 10.62 -2.89
N GLN A 16 -17.54 10.47 -1.81
CA GLN A 16 -18.32 9.25 -1.53
C GLN A 16 -19.37 8.98 -2.62
N ALA A 17 -20.13 9.98 -3.05
CA ALA A 17 -21.12 9.82 -4.11
C ALA A 17 -20.48 9.40 -5.44
N ARG A 18 -19.33 9.98 -5.79
CA ARG A 18 -18.53 9.57 -6.97
C ARG A 18 -18.06 8.13 -6.84
N LEU A 19 -17.55 7.71 -5.68
CA LEU A 19 -17.10 6.34 -5.43
C LEU A 19 -18.26 5.33 -5.54
N LEU A 20 -19.43 5.65 -4.99
CA LEU A 20 -20.62 4.79 -5.06
C LEU A 20 -21.15 4.68 -6.49
N TYR A 21 -21.30 5.81 -7.19
CA TYR A 21 -21.69 5.82 -8.60
C TYR A 21 -20.73 5.00 -9.46
N HIS A 22 -19.43 5.14 -9.24
CA HIS A 22 -18.42 4.44 -10.04
C HIS A 22 -18.33 2.95 -9.70
N ARG A 23 -18.49 2.56 -8.42
CA ARG A 23 -18.65 1.15 -8.02
C ARG A 23 -19.87 0.52 -8.67
N LEU A 24 -20.97 1.27 -8.74
CA LEU A 24 -22.19 0.81 -9.41
C LEU A 24 -21.94 0.62 -10.91
N VAL A 25 -21.30 1.59 -11.58
CA VAL A 25 -20.98 1.53 -13.02
C VAL A 25 -20.00 0.39 -13.34
N CYS A 26 -18.95 0.20 -12.53
CA CYS A 26 -18.00 -0.91 -12.74
C CYS A 26 -18.62 -2.28 -12.49
N ARG A 27 -19.61 -2.40 -11.59
CA ARG A 27 -20.34 -3.65 -11.34
C ARG A 27 -21.57 -3.83 -12.24
N LEU A 28 -22.03 -2.78 -12.91
CA LEU A 28 -23.16 -2.79 -13.84
C LEU A 28 -23.04 -3.85 -14.93
N PRO A 29 -21.92 -4.02 -15.66
CA PRO A 29 -21.82 -5.05 -16.69
C PRO A 29 -21.93 -6.45 -16.12
N HIS A 30 -21.44 -6.67 -14.90
CA HIS A 30 -21.58 -7.94 -14.18
C HIS A 30 -23.02 -8.19 -13.75
N LEU A 31 -23.69 -7.19 -13.19
CA LEU A 31 -25.10 -7.28 -12.81
C LEU A 31 -25.96 -7.54 -14.06
N LEU A 32 -25.71 -6.83 -15.16
CA LEU A 32 -26.38 -7.03 -16.44
C LEU A 32 -26.12 -8.44 -16.99
N ALA A 33 -24.88 -8.93 -16.98
CA ALA A 33 -24.54 -10.28 -17.43
C ALA A 33 -25.22 -11.37 -16.58
N VAL A 34 -25.26 -11.22 -15.25
CA VAL A 34 -25.95 -12.14 -14.34
C VAL A 34 -27.46 -12.10 -14.57
N THR A 35 -28.05 -10.91 -14.72
CA THR A 35 -29.49 -10.79 -15.02
C THR A 35 -29.84 -11.37 -16.38
N LEU A 36 -29.00 -11.16 -17.41
CA LEU A 36 -29.17 -11.75 -18.73
C LEU A 36 -29.09 -13.29 -18.64
N LEU A 37 -28.11 -13.82 -17.90
CA LEU A 37 -27.96 -15.26 -17.70
C LEU A 37 -29.14 -15.87 -16.94
N LEU A 38 -29.64 -15.20 -15.89
CA LEU A 38 -30.82 -15.64 -15.14
C LEU A 38 -32.12 -15.58 -15.94
N VAL A 39 -32.25 -14.64 -16.89
CA VAL A 39 -33.43 -14.53 -17.76
C VAL A 39 -33.36 -15.53 -18.93
N VAL A 40 -32.17 -15.75 -19.49
CA VAL A 40 -31.97 -16.62 -20.66
C VAL A 40 -31.89 -18.10 -20.28
N ALA A 41 -31.24 -18.46 -19.16
CA ALA A 41 -31.07 -19.85 -18.71
C ALA A 41 -32.40 -20.63 -18.57
N PRO A 42 -33.46 -20.12 -17.91
CA PRO A 42 -34.71 -20.86 -17.79
C PRO A 42 -35.45 -21.02 -19.13
N ARG A 43 -35.28 -20.08 -20.07
CA ARG A 43 -35.86 -20.19 -21.43
C ARG A 43 -35.13 -21.21 -22.31
N LEU A 44 -33.82 -21.38 -22.06
CA LEU A 44 -32.99 -22.40 -22.70
C LEU A 44 -33.29 -23.80 -22.11
N VAL A 45 -33.44 -23.90 -20.80
CA VAL A 45 -33.70 -25.17 -20.09
C VAL A 45 -35.09 -25.73 -20.38
N SER A 46 -36.10 -24.88 -20.58
CA SER A 46 -37.47 -25.34 -20.88
C SER A 46 -37.65 -25.85 -22.32
N THR A 47 -36.65 -25.73 -23.20
CA THR A 47 -36.79 -26.06 -24.64
C THR A 47 -35.70 -26.98 -25.22
N LEU A 48 -34.62 -27.34 -24.51
CA LEU A 48 -33.46 -27.99 -25.14
C LEU A 48 -33.17 -29.43 -24.70
N SER A 49 -33.18 -30.33 -25.69
CA SER A 49 -32.05 -31.25 -25.83
C SER A 49 -30.89 -30.48 -26.51
N LEU A 50 -29.65 -30.69 -26.08
CA LEU A 50 -28.45 -30.08 -26.71
C LEU A 50 -28.40 -30.31 -28.24
N ALA A 51 -28.97 -31.43 -28.69
CA ALA A 51 -29.06 -31.78 -30.11
C ALA A 51 -29.99 -30.85 -30.91
N ALA A 52 -31.14 -30.43 -30.34
CA ALA A 52 -32.11 -29.56 -31.02
C ALA A 52 -31.59 -28.12 -31.20
N LEU A 53 -30.90 -27.58 -30.18
CA LEU A 53 -30.24 -26.27 -30.30
C LEU A 53 -29.12 -26.31 -31.35
N TRP A 54 -28.36 -27.40 -31.40
CA TRP A 54 -27.30 -27.56 -32.39
C TRP A 54 -27.86 -27.64 -33.82
N SER A 55 -29.00 -28.31 -34.02
CA SER A 55 -29.65 -28.36 -35.34
C SER A 55 -30.26 -27.02 -35.75
N GLU A 56 -30.90 -26.28 -34.83
CA GLU A 56 -31.45 -24.94 -35.11
C GLU A 56 -30.36 -23.89 -35.34
N ALA A 57 -29.27 -23.90 -34.55
CA ALA A 57 -28.13 -23.01 -34.75
C ALA A 57 -27.45 -23.25 -36.12
N ARG A 58 -27.45 -24.50 -36.60
CA ARG A 58 -26.92 -24.86 -37.92
C ARG A 58 -27.85 -24.45 -39.06
N ALA A 59 -29.17 -24.45 -38.82
CA ALA A 59 -30.18 -24.10 -39.82
C ALA A 59 -30.45 -22.59 -39.92
N ASN A 60 -30.20 -21.82 -38.85
CA ASN A 60 -30.60 -20.41 -38.77
C ASN A 60 -29.40 -19.50 -38.43
N ALA A 61 -28.93 -18.76 -39.44
CA ALA A 61 -27.80 -17.83 -39.31
C ALA A 61 -28.03 -16.75 -38.23
N ALA A 62 -29.27 -16.33 -37.99
CA ALA A 62 -29.59 -15.35 -36.95
C ALA A 62 -29.34 -15.90 -35.54
N VAL A 63 -29.63 -17.18 -35.29
CA VAL A 63 -29.40 -17.85 -34.01
C VAL A 63 -27.90 -18.02 -33.75
N LEU A 64 -27.13 -18.39 -34.79
CA LEU A 64 -25.68 -18.51 -34.70
C LEU A 64 -25.02 -17.15 -34.39
N LEU A 65 -25.42 -16.07 -35.09
CA LEU A 65 -24.92 -14.72 -34.84
C LEU A 65 -25.25 -14.25 -33.41
N ALA A 66 -26.47 -14.51 -32.93
CA ALA A 66 -26.87 -14.16 -31.57
C ALA A 66 -26.04 -14.93 -30.52
N ALA A 67 -25.77 -16.22 -30.73
CA ALA A 67 -24.92 -17.02 -29.85
C ALA A 67 -23.47 -16.51 -29.82
N CYS A 68 -22.89 -16.21 -30.99
CA CYS A 68 -21.55 -15.62 -31.07
C CYS A 68 -21.46 -14.25 -30.40
N ALA A 69 -22.47 -13.39 -30.59
CA ALA A 69 -22.54 -12.09 -29.93
C ALA A 69 -22.67 -12.22 -28.41
N GLY A 70 -23.46 -13.19 -27.92
CA GLY A 70 -23.58 -13.51 -26.50
C GLY A 70 -22.27 -13.99 -25.88
N CYS A 71 -21.56 -14.91 -26.55
CA CYS A 71 -20.23 -15.36 -26.13
C CYS A 71 -19.20 -14.22 -26.11
N ALA A 72 -19.19 -13.36 -27.13
CA ALA A 72 -18.31 -12.21 -27.20
C ALA A 72 -18.61 -11.19 -26.09
N ALA A 73 -19.89 -10.91 -25.82
CA ALA A 73 -20.31 -10.04 -24.73
C ALA A 73 -19.93 -10.62 -23.35
N ALA A 74 -20.09 -11.93 -23.14
CA ALA A 74 -19.68 -12.60 -21.92
C ALA A 74 -18.15 -12.56 -21.73
N ALA A 75 -17.38 -12.82 -22.79
CA ALA A 75 -15.92 -12.74 -22.77
C ALA A 75 -15.44 -11.30 -22.48
N TYR A 76 -16.08 -10.29 -23.10
CA TYR A 76 -15.79 -8.88 -22.85
C TYR A 76 -16.13 -8.49 -21.40
N ALA A 77 -17.30 -8.89 -20.89
CA ALA A 77 -17.70 -8.62 -19.51
C ALA A 77 -16.74 -9.28 -18.51
N TYR A 78 -16.30 -10.52 -18.77
CA TYR A 78 -15.31 -11.22 -17.96
C TYR A 78 -13.93 -10.56 -18.01
N ALA A 79 -13.48 -10.13 -19.20
CA ALA A 79 -12.22 -9.42 -19.33
C ALA A 79 -12.25 -8.06 -18.60
N MET A 80 -13.36 -7.34 -18.69
CA MET A 80 -13.56 -6.04 -18.02
C MET A 80 -13.73 -6.16 -16.51
N SER A 81 -14.09 -7.34 -16.00
CA SER A 81 -14.25 -7.54 -14.56
C SER A 81 -13.01 -8.01 -13.82
N ARG A 82 -11.97 -8.39 -14.55
CA ARG A 82 -10.68 -8.72 -13.96
C ARG A 82 -10.15 -7.49 -13.21
N PRO A 83 -9.71 -7.63 -11.95
CA PRO A 83 -9.07 -6.54 -11.25
C PRO A 83 -7.83 -6.10 -12.03
N ARG A 84 -7.65 -4.78 -12.15
CA ARG A 84 -6.46 -4.23 -12.80
C ARG A 84 -5.21 -4.71 -12.06
N PRO A 85 -4.18 -5.19 -12.79
CA PRO A 85 -2.95 -5.60 -12.14
C PRO A 85 -2.27 -4.38 -11.51
N VAL A 86 -1.69 -4.59 -10.33
CA VAL A 86 -0.93 -3.59 -9.58
C VAL A 86 0.52 -4.06 -9.55
N TYR A 87 1.45 -3.16 -9.86
CA TYR A 87 2.87 -3.46 -9.97
C TYR A 87 3.68 -2.59 -9.00
N LEU A 88 4.72 -3.19 -8.41
CA LEU A 88 5.77 -2.45 -7.73
C LEU A 88 6.72 -1.91 -8.80
N VAL A 89 6.77 -0.59 -8.96
CA VAL A 89 7.64 0.05 -9.95
C VAL A 89 9.07 0.15 -9.43
N ASP A 90 9.22 0.53 -8.16
CA ASP A 90 10.54 0.74 -7.56
C ASP A 90 10.49 0.63 -6.02
N LEU A 91 11.66 0.45 -5.42
CA LEU A 91 11.94 0.37 -4.00
C LEU A 91 13.25 1.12 -3.69
N ALA A 92 13.22 1.93 -2.65
CA ALA A 92 14.38 2.60 -2.07
C ALA A 92 14.54 2.21 -0.60
N GLY A 93 15.77 2.23 -0.09
CA GLY A 93 16.06 1.86 1.29
C GLY A 93 17.14 2.77 1.87
N TYR A 94 16.87 3.36 3.03
CA TYR A 94 17.81 4.26 3.66
C TYR A 94 18.94 3.46 4.33
N LYS A 95 20.16 3.68 3.86
CA LYS A 95 21.37 3.20 4.50
C LYS A 95 22.08 4.39 5.17
N PRO A 96 22.14 4.45 6.52
CA PRO A 96 22.88 5.50 7.20
C PRO A 96 24.38 5.44 6.87
N GLY A 97 25.10 6.54 7.12
CA GLY A 97 26.55 6.59 6.91
C GLY A 97 27.35 5.73 7.90
N PRO A 98 28.67 5.55 7.67
CA PRO A 98 29.54 4.70 8.50
C PRO A 98 29.57 5.08 9.99
N ALA A 99 29.22 6.32 10.34
CA ALA A 99 29.13 6.77 11.73
C ALA A 99 28.06 6.03 12.56
N HIS A 100 27.09 5.39 11.90
CA HIS A 100 26.05 4.58 12.53
C HIS A 100 26.41 3.10 12.56
N GLU A 101 27.51 2.70 11.92
CA GLU A 101 27.93 1.30 11.86
C GLU A 101 28.66 0.91 13.14
N ALA A 102 28.30 -0.25 13.70
CA ALA A 102 28.96 -0.81 14.87
C ALA A 102 29.20 -2.31 14.72
N THR A 103 30.40 -2.72 15.12
CA THR A 103 30.74 -4.13 15.35
C THR A 103 29.92 -4.69 16.51
N ARG A 104 29.78 -6.02 16.55
CA ARG A 104 29.09 -6.69 17.67
C ARG A 104 29.79 -6.38 18.99
N ALA A 105 31.12 -6.33 18.98
CA ALA A 105 31.91 -5.99 20.17
C ALA A 105 31.67 -4.56 20.65
N GLN A 106 31.59 -3.59 19.73
CA GLN A 106 31.27 -2.20 20.07
C GLN A 106 29.85 -2.08 20.63
N ALA A 107 28.85 -2.72 20.02
CA ALA A 107 27.48 -2.71 20.51
C ALA A 107 27.36 -3.32 21.93
N ILE A 108 27.95 -4.49 22.19
CA ILE A 108 27.96 -5.11 23.54
C ILE A 108 28.60 -4.17 24.56
N ARG A 109 29.76 -3.59 24.20
CA ARG A 109 30.46 -2.65 25.08
C ARG A 109 29.58 -1.45 25.40
N GLN A 110 28.91 -0.88 24.39
CA GLN A 110 28.08 0.31 24.58
C GLN A 110 26.85 0.02 25.45
N PHE A 111 26.17 -1.11 25.23
CA PHE A 111 25.05 -1.54 26.07
C PHE A 111 25.46 -1.81 27.52
N GLY A 112 26.65 -2.37 27.74
CA GLY A 112 27.19 -2.55 29.10
C GLY A 112 27.49 -1.21 29.79
N LEU A 113 28.05 -0.24 29.05
CA LEU A 113 28.34 1.10 29.59
C LEU A 113 27.08 1.96 29.83
N ALA A 114 26.01 1.72 29.07
CA ALA A 114 24.74 2.39 29.28
C ALA A 114 24.11 2.06 30.65
N GLY A 115 24.52 0.94 31.27
CA GLY A 115 24.17 0.60 32.65
C GLY A 115 22.72 0.17 32.87
N GLY A 116 21.98 -0.13 31.79
CA GLY A 116 20.56 -0.51 31.85
C GLY A 116 20.30 -2.01 32.06
N PHE A 117 21.33 -2.84 32.13
CA PHE A 117 21.23 -4.29 32.17
C PHE A 117 22.16 -4.88 33.23
N ASP A 118 21.72 -5.93 33.92
CA ASP A 118 22.56 -6.73 34.81
C ASP A 118 23.48 -7.69 34.03
N ASP A 119 24.43 -8.30 34.73
CA ASP A 119 25.42 -9.20 34.12
C ASP A 119 24.77 -10.41 33.43
N GLU A 120 23.67 -10.92 33.99
CA GLU A 120 22.93 -12.05 33.40
C GLU A 120 22.30 -11.64 32.07
N SER A 121 21.59 -10.51 32.02
CA SER A 121 20.97 -9.95 30.82
C SER A 121 22.02 -9.60 29.77
N MET A 122 23.15 -9.02 30.17
CA MET A 122 24.27 -8.74 29.27
C MET A 122 24.86 -10.02 28.67
N SER A 123 25.01 -11.08 29.48
CA SER A 123 25.47 -12.38 28.98
C SER A 123 24.49 -12.97 27.97
N PHE A 124 23.18 -12.81 28.19
CA PHE A 124 22.13 -13.27 27.29
C PHE A 124 22.13 -12.49 25.98
N GLN A 125 22.18 -11.15 26.04
CA GLN A 125 22.25 -10.28 24.86
C GLN A 125 23.47 -10.60 24.00
N LYS A 126 24.64 -10.83 24.62
CA LYS A 126 25.84 -11.28 23.91
C LYS A 126 25.60 -12.59 23.15
N ARG A 127 25.07 -13.62 23.81
CA ARG A 127 24.74 -14.91 23.16
C ARG A 127 23.75 -14.75 22.01
N MET A 128 22.75 -13.89 22.16
CA MET A 128 21.78 -13.59 21.10
C MET A 128 22.45 -12.90 19.91
N MET A 129 23.28 -11.89 20.15
CA MET A 129 23.94 -11.15 19.07
C MET A 129 24.93 -12.04 18.31
N GLU A 130 25.65 -12.93 19.00
CA GLU A 130 26.53 -13.93 18.38
C GLU A 130 25.80 -14.94 17.49
N ARG A 131 24.50 -15.17 17.72
CA ARG A 131 23.66 -16.14 16.99
C ARG A 131 22.62 -15.50 16.05
N SER A 132 22.57 -14.18 16.00
CA SER A 132 21.55 -13.41 15.27
C SER A 132 21.70 -13.44 13.74
N GLY A 133 22.87 -13.83 13.24
CA GLY A 133 23.21 -13.72 11.81
C GLY A 133 23.55 -12.29 11.36
N LEU A 134 23.62 -11.33 12.30
CA LEU A 134 24.06 -9.95 12.01
C LEU A 134 25.58 -9.86 11.84
N GLY A 135 26.02 -9.08 10.85
CA GLY A 135 27.42 -8.85 10.55
C GLY A 135 28.08 -7.79 11.44
N GLU A 136 29.39 -7.60 11.27
CA GLU A 136 30.16 -6.55 11.98
C GLU A 136 29.88 -5.13 11.47
N ALA A 137 29.09 -5.00 10.41
CA ALA A 137 28.70 -3.74 9.78
C ALA A 137 27.22 -3.39 10.05
N THR A 138 26.74 -3.66 11.26
CA THR A 138 25.34 -3.45 11.63
C THR A 138 25.11 -1.99 12.01
N HIS A 139 24.05 -1.38 11.50
CA HIS A 139 23.76 0.04 11.74
C HIS A 139 22.84 0.21 12.96
N PHE A 140 23.18 1.16 13.82
CA PHE A 140 22.41 1.52 15.01
C PHE A 140 22.05 3.01 15.02
N PRO A 141 20.90 3.40 15.60
CA PRO A 141 20.60 4.79 15.91
C PRO A 141 21.71 5.41 16.78
N ALA A 142 22.07 6.66 16.50
CA ALA A 142 23.09 7.36 17.27
C ALA A 142 22.62 7.57 18.73
N SER A 143 21.31 7.78 18.91
CA SER A 143 20.62 7.78 20.20
C SER A 143 20.98 6.57 21.07
N LEU A 144 20.86 5.36 20.53
CA LEU A 144 21.16 4.09 21.23
C LEU A 144 22.66 3.84 21.45
N MET A 145 23.51 4.42 20.62
CA MET A 145 24.97 4.26 20.72
C MET A 145 25.63 5.38 21.53
N SER A 146 24.88 6.33 22.08
CA SER A 146 25.42 7.40 22.93
C SER A 146 25.50 6.97 24.42
N ILE A 147 26.41 7.60 25.19
CA ILE A 147 26.50 7.41 26.64
C ILE A 147 26.45 8.78 27.32
N PRO A 148 25.44 9.05 28.17
CA PRO A 148 24.26 8.21 28.42
C PRO A 148 23.38 8.08 27.15
N VAL A 149 22.55 7.03 27.09
CA VAL A 149 21.63 6.83 25.96
C VAL A 149 20.67 8.02 25.85
N ASP A 150 20.55 8.57 24.66
CA ASP A 150 19.66 9.69 24.36
C ASP A 150 18.28 9.20 23.91
N MET A 151 17.29 9.28 24.80
CA MET A 151 15.89 8.95 24.51
C MET A 151 15.02 10.20 24.28
N CYS A 152 15.63 11.33 23.91
CA CYS A 152 14.91 12.57 23.65
C CYS A 152 13.99 12.47 22.44
N LEU A 153 12.80 13.07 22.55
CA LEU A 153 11.83 13.16 21.46
C LEU A 153 12.41 13.88 20.23
N GLN A 154 13.27 14.87 20.45
CA GLN A 154 13.90 15.64 19.38
C GLN A 154 14.85 14.75 18.57
N THR A 155 15.71 13.98 19.24
CA THR A 155 16.63 13.05 18.58
C THR A 155 15.88 11.96 17.81
N ALA A 156 14.85 11.36 18.42
CA ALA A 156 13.99 10.38 17.75
C ALA A 156 13.31 10.97 16.50
N ARG A 157 12.91 12.24 16.57
CA ARG A 157 12.33 12.97 15.44
C ARG A 157 13.36 13.19 14.33
N ASP A 158 14.55 13.69 14.66
CA ASP A 158 15.60 14.00 13.68
C ASP A 158 16.07 12.71 12.97
N GLU A 159 16.28 11.62 13.71
CA GLU A 159 16.64 10.31 13.16
C GLU A 159 15.53 9.75 12.25
N SER A 160 14.27 9.82 12.69
CA SER A 160 13.14 9.33 11.90
C SER A 160 12.90 10.17 10.63
N GLU A 161 13.01 11.49 10.72
CA GLU A 161 12.88 12.39 9.58
C GLU A 161 14.00 12.16 8.56
N ALA A 162 15.25 11.93 9.01
CA ALA A 162 16.36 11.59 8.13
C ALA A 162 16.09 10.30 7.33
N VAL A 163 15.60 9.25 7.99
CA VAL A 163 15.23 7.99 7.34
C VAL A 163 14.08 8.19 6.36
N VAL A 164 12.96 8.75 6.84
CA VAL A 164 11.72 8.88 6.05
C VAL A 164 11.95 9.78 4.83
N PHE A 165 12.58 10.93 5.01
CA PHE A 165 12.84 11.84 3.89
C PHE A 165 13.92 11.30 2.97
N GLY A 166 14.99 10.68 3.50
CA GLY A 166 16.02 10.06 2.68
C GLY A 166 15.48 9.00 1.72
N VAL A 167 14.58 8.10 2.20
CA VAL A 167 13.94 7.10 1.34
C VAL A 167 13.06 7.75 0.26
N VAL A 168 12.26 8.76 0.62
CA VAL A 168 11.39 9.43 -0.37
C VAL A 168 12.20 10.19 -1.41
N ASP A 169 13.23 10.92 -0.98
CA ASP A 169 14.12 11.65 -1.89
C ASP A 169 14.78 10.70 -2.89
N GLU A 170 15.32 9.57 -2.43
CA GLU A 170 15.90 8.53 -3.31
C GLU A 170 14.87 7.94 -4.27
N LEU A 171 13.67 7.61 -3.78
CA LEU A 171 12.60 7.02 -4.60
C LEU A 171 12.12 7.98 -5.69
N LEU A 172 11.90 9.25 -5.34
CA LEU A 172 11.46 10.27 -6.31
C LEU A 172 12.57 10.56 -7.34
N ALA A 173 13.83 10.61 -6.91
CA ALA A 173 14.96 10.77 -7.81
C ALA A 173 15.10 9.58 -8.78
N LYS A 174 14.92 8.36 -8.31
CA LYS A 174 15.05 7.13 -9.10
C LYS A 174 13.91 6.95 -10.11
N THR A 175 12.68 7.27 -9.69
CA THR A 175 11.48 7.07 -10.53
C THR A 175 11.14 8.27 -11.42
N GLY A 176 11.60 9.47 -11.07
CA GLY A 176 11.23 10.71 -11.77
C GLY A 176 9.75 11.11 -11.61
N VAL A 177 9.02 10.47 -10.69
CA VAL A 177 7.60 10.75 -10.44
C VAL A 177 7.45 12.14 -9.83
N ARG A 178 6.53 12.93 -10.40
CA ARG A 178 6.24 14.27 -9.88
C ARG A 178 5.36 14.15 -8.64
N ALA A 179 5.57 15.02 -7.66
CA ALA A 179 4.79 15.07 -6.43
C ALA A 179 3.26 15.15 -6.67
N GLU A 180 2.82 15.84 -7.73
CA GLU A 180 1.42 15.94 -8.12
C GLU A 180 0.79 14.64 -8.63
N ASP A 181 1.62 13.70 -9.10
CA ASP A 181 1.19 12.38 -9.60
C ASP A 181 1.05 11.35 -8.46
N ILE A 182 1.43 11.69 -7.23
CA ILE A 182 1.29 10.82 -6.05
C ILE A 182 -0.12 10.96 -5.49
N GLY A 183 -0.95 9.92 -5.62
CA GLY A 183 -2.35 9.95 -5.19
C GLY A 183 -2.62 9.24 -3.87
N VAL A 184 -1.70 8.38 -3.42
CA VAL A 184 -1.80 7.66 -2.15
C VAL A 184 -0.43 7.66 -1.47
N VAL A 185 -0.42 7.94 -0.17
CA VAL A 185 0.77 7.81 0.68
C VAL A 185 0.43 6.94 1.88
N ILE A 186 1.22 5.90 2.06
CA ILE A 186 1.15 5.02 3.22
C ILE A 186 2.50 5.10 3.92
N ALA A 187 2.51 5.59 5.16
CA ALA A 187 3.70 5.56 6.00
C ALA A 187 3.46 4.62 7.17
N ASN A 188 4.45 3.81 7.50
CA ASN A 188 4.46 3.01 8.70
C ASN A 188 5.60 3.43 9.64
N SER A 189 5.36 3.35 10.95
CA SER A 189 6.45 3.32 11.93
C SER A 189 6.00 2.66 13.22
N SER A 190 6.83 1.77 13.75
CA SER A 190 6.58 1.12 15.05
C SER A 190 7.41 1.69 16.20
N LEU A 191 8.44 2.47 15.89
CA LEU A 191 9.38 3.00 16.89
C LEU A 191 9.00 4.41 17.36
N TYR A 192 8.40 5.20 16.49
CA TYR A 192 8.04 6.59 16.77
C TYR A 192 6.74 6.94 16.04
N SER A 193 5.87 7.74 16.66
CA SER A 193 4.59 8.16 16.06
C SER A 193 4.32 9.62 16.43
N PRO A 194 4.91 10.57 15.68
CA PRO A 194 4.82 11.99 16.00
C PRO A 194 3.42 12.56 15.77
N THR A 195 3.15 13.70 16.40
CA THR A 195 2.09 14.62 15.99
C THR A 195 2.74 15.93 15.54
N PRO A 196 2.62 16.33 14.27
CA PRO A 196 1.86 15.70 13.18
C PRO A 196 2.46 14.37 12.69
N SER A 197 1.64 13.51 12.07
CA SER A 197 2.06 12.16 11.61
C SER A 197 3.09 12.20 10.49
N PHE A 198 3.81 11.09 10.26
CA PHE A 198 4.78 11.00 9.16
C PHE A 198 4.16 11.32 7.81
N VAL A 199 2.97 10.80 7.52
CA VAL A 199 2.27 11.12 6.26
C VAL A 199 2.00 12.62 6.15
N SER A 200 1.63 13.29 7.24
CA SER A 200 1.42 14.74 7.24
C SER A 200 2.73 15.50 6.95
N LEU A 201 3.84 15.04 7.53
CA LEU A 201 5.17 15.61 7.29
C LEU A 201 5.59 15.44 5.82
N ILE A 202 5.37 14.26 5.23
CA ILE A 202 5.67 13.97 3.81
C ILE A 202 4.80 14.83 2.89
N VAL A 203 3.48 14.85 3.12
CA VAL A 203 2.54 15.66 2.33
C VAL A 203 2.95 17.12 2.31
N ASN A 204 3.31 17.66 3.48
CA ASN A 204 3.74 19.05 3.62
C ASN A 204 5.11 19.32 2.97
N ARG A 205 6.11 18.46 3.20
CA ARG A 205 7.48 18.66 2.69
C ARG A 205 7.55 18.58 1.17
N TYR A 206 6.90 17.58 0.57
CA TYR A 206 6.91 17.36 -0.88
C TYR A 206 5.79 18.09 -1.62
N ARG A 207 4.97 18.87 -0.91
CA ARG A 207 3.84 19.63 -1.47
C ARG A 207 2.93 18.75 -2.33
N LEU A 208 2.56 17.60 -1.78
CA LEU A 208 1.65 16.68 -2.46
C LEU A 208 0.28 17.32 -2.65
N ARG A 209 -0.51 16.77 -3.57
CA ARG A 209 -1.87 17.26 -3.86
C ARG A 209 -2.76 17.23 -2.60
N HIS A 210 -3.69 18.18 -2.52
CA HIS A 210 -4.59 18.35 -1.38
C HIS A 210 -5.60 17.19 -1.18
N ASP A 211 -5.84 16.41 -2.23
CA ASP A 211 -6.77 15.27 -2.25
C ASP A 211 -6.05 13.91 -2.17
N VAL A 212 -4.78 13.91 -1.73
CA VAL A 212 -4.01 12.68 -1.50
C VAL A 212 -4.66 11.81 -0.44
N VAL A 213 -4.73 10.50 -0.70
CA VAL A 213 -5.21 9.52 0.28
C VAL A 213 -4.04 9.14 1.19
N SER A 214 -4.13 9.54 2.46
CA SER A 214 -3.07 9.35 3.46
C SER A 214 -3.44 8.27 4.50
N HIS A 215 -2.56 7.28 4.71
CA HIS A 215 -2.70 6.29 5.79
C HIS A 215 -1.41 6.19 6.61
N ASN A 216 -1.51 6.44 7.91
CA ASN A 216 -0.40 6.28 8.85
C ASN A 216 -0.62 5.00 9.69
N LEU A 217 0.23 4.01 9.50
CA LEU A 217 0.19 2.73 10.21
C LEU A 217 1.20 2.75 11.36
N SER A 218 0.74 2.58 12.60
CA SER A 218 1.62 2.56 13.76
C SER A 218 1.42 1.28 14.57
N GLY A 219 2.51 0.75 15.15
CA GLY A 219 2.45 -0.38 16.09
C GLY A 219 2.22 -1.78 15.49
N MET A 220 2.39 -1.94 14.16
CA MET A 220 2.20 -3.23 13.48
C MET A 220 3.46 -4.12 13.48
N GLY A 221 4.61 -3.59 13.94
CA GLY A 221 5.88 -4.30 14.01
C GLY A 221 6.40 -4.76 12.64
N CYS A 222 7.12 -5.87 12.61
CA CYS A 222 7.76 -6.40 11.39
C CYS A 222 6.77 -6.76 10.25
N SER A 223 5.47 -6.87 10.56
CA SER A 223 4.43 -7.14 9.56
C SER A 223 3.97 -5.89 8.80
N ALA A 224 4.35 -4.69 9.27
CA ALA A 224 3.83 -3.43 8.75
C ALA A 224 4.08 -3.26 7.25
N GLY A 225 5.22 -3.74 6.73
CA GLY A 225 5.56 -3.64 5.32
C GLY A 225 4.62 -4.41 4.40
N ILE A 226 4.35 -5.69 4.70
CA ILE A 226 3.45 -6.51 3.86
C ILE A 226 1.99 -6.02 3.96
N ILE A 227 1.58 -5.53 5.13
CA ILE A 227 0.26 -4.94 5.34
C ILE A 227 0.12 -3.65 4.53
N ALA A 228 1.16 -2.81 4.50
CA ALA A 228 1.17 -1.59 3.69
C ALA A 228 1.07 -1.90 2.19
N ILE A 229 1.77 -2.94 1.70
CA ILE A 229 1.68 -3.40 0.31
C ILE A 229 0.27 -3.90 -0.03
N ASP A 230 -0.34 -4.71 0.85
CA ASP A 230 -1.71 -5.21 0.63
C ASP A 230 -2.75 -4.08 0.66
N LEU A 231 -2.60 -3.11 1.58
CA LEU A 231 -3.42 -1.90 1.62
C LEU A 231 -3.24 -1.10 0.32
N ALA A 232 -2.01 -0.88 -0.15
CA ALA A 232 -1.73 -0.18 -1.40
C ALA A 232 -2.42 -0.84 -2.60
N LYS A 233 -2.35 -2.18 -2.70
CA LYS A 233 -3.02 -2.95 -3.74
C LYS A 233 -4.54 -2.71 -3.72
N HIS A 234 -5.18 -2.81 -2.57
CA HIS A 234 -6.62 -2.59 -2.44
C HIS A 234 -7.01 -1.14 -2.77
N LEU A 235 -6.22 -0.16 -2.33
CA LEU A 235 -6.45 1.25 -2.65
C LEU A 235 -6.32 1.51 -4.14
N LEU A 236 -5.27 0.98 -4.79
CA LEU A 236 -5.06 1.14 -6.23
C LEU A 236 -6.12 0.46 -7.09
N GLN A 237 -6.65 -0.68 -6.65
CA GLN A 237 -7.75 -1.36 -7.35
C GLN A 237 -9.07 -0.57 -7.29
N VAL A 238 -9.26 0.25 -6.24
CA VAL A 238 -10.46 1.08 -6.07
C VAL A 238 -10.26 2.49 -6.63
N SER A 239 -9.03 3.02 -6.65
CA SER A 239 -8.72 4.34 -7.17
C SER A 239 -8.70 4.33 -8.70
N MET A 240 -9.59 5.11 -9.31
CA MET A 240 -9.78 5.16 -10.77
C MET A 240 -8.94 6.22 -11.49
N HIS A 241 -8.04 6.93 -10.79
CA HIS A 241 -7.15 7.90 -11.43
C HIS A 241 -5.93 7.21 -12.05
N THR A 242 -5.84 7.33 -13.38
CA THR A 242 -5.00 6.60 -14.35
C THR A 242 -3.47 6.70 -14.15
N SER A 243 -2.99 7.43 -13.15
CA SER A 243 -1.57 7.65 -12.87
C SER A 243 -1.34 7.84 -11.38
N THR A 244 -1.83 6.91 -10.57
CA THR A 244 -1.65 6.98 -9.11
C THR A 244 -0.41 6.21 -8.72
N SER A 245 0.70 6.92 -8.54
CA SER A 245 1.88 6.35 -7.87
C SER A 245 1.59 6.28 -6.36
N VAL A 246 1.92 5.14 -5.75
CA VAL A 246 1.85 4.96 -4.29
C VAL A 246 3.27 5.01 -3.76
N THR A 247 3.55 5.97 -2.90
CA THR A 247 4.78 5.95 -2.12
C THR A 247 4.50 5.18 -0.83
N LEU A 248 5.11 4.00 -0.75
CA LEU A 248 5.14 3.17 0.45
C LEU A 248 6.41 3.50 1.23
N LEU A 249 6.23 3.98 2.45
CA LEU A 249 7.31 4.12 3.42
C LEU A 249 7.10 3.05 4.48
N THR A 250 8.08 2.15 4.56
CA THR A 250 8.07 1.07 5.54
C THR A 250 9.18 1.16 6.54
#